data_AF-A0A497JI06-F1
#
_entry.id   AF-A0A497JI06-F1
#
_cell.length_a   1.000
_cell.length_b   1.000
_cell.length_c   1.000
_cell.angle_alpha   90.00
_cell.angle_beta   90.00
_cell.angle_gamma   90.00
#
_symmetry.space_group_name_H-M   'P 1'
#
loop_
_entity.id
_entity.type
_entity.pdbx_description
1 polymer ?
#
loop_
_entity_poly.entity_id
_entity_poly.type
_entity_poly.pdbx_seq_one_letter_code
_entity_poly.pdbx_strand_id
1 'polypeptide(L)'
;MQQERNNFKLQFINYTMVDPALLETVKKMFASGLDEDAVRSALEDLGLSKKEQDELIAAALQKKPPAEEISAEKIAEKTAEKVKEHIAEHEAVAAVRETTALAEIEAQKTEIGEVKEAVASIPAALEAKISELKKDIEELKAASNAIQTLLKKILETNRSILLKLK
;
A
#
# COMPACT_ATOMS: atom_id res chain seq x y z
N MET A 1 11.35 4.88 -29.09
CA MET A 1 10.26 5.01 -28.10
C MET A 1 10.49 6.32 -27.33
N GLN A 2 10.32 7.53 -27.87
CA GLN A 2 9.16 8.15 -28.52
C GLN A 2 7.86 7.86 -27.77
N GLN A 3 7.74 8.44 -26.58
CA GLN A 3 6.45 8.70 -25.95
C GLN A 3 6.00 10.11 -26.34
N GLU A 4 4.79 10.12 -26.87
CA GLU A 4 4.18 11.19 -27.61
C GLU A 4 3.63 12.27 -26.66
N ARG A 5 3.99 13.51 -26.99
CA ARG A 5 3.12 14.70 -27.01
C ARG A 5 1.76 14.52 -26.32
N ASN A 6 1.71 14.74 -25.01
CA ASN A 6 0.49 15.15 -24.33
C ASN A 6 0.18 16.61 -24.71
N ASN A 7 -0.46 16.73 -25.86
CA ASN A 7 -1.04 17.93 -26.46
C ASN A 7 -2.27 18.34 -25.63
N PHE A 8 -2.08 18.95 -24.47
CA PHE A 8 -3.15 19.58 -23.70
C PHE A 8 -3.56 20.90 -24.35
N LYS A 9 -4.24 20.80 -25.50
CA LYS A 9 -5.13 21.87 -25.97
C LYS A 9 -6.34 21.88 -25.05
N LEU A 10 -6.30 22.74 -24.04
CA LEU A 10 -7.49 23.24 -23.34
C LEU A 10 -8.38 23.92 -24.38
N GLN A 11 -9.27 23.17 -25.02
CA GLN A 11 -10.43 23.74 -25.67
C GLN A 11 -11.31 24.29 -24.55
N PHE A 12 -11.35 25.63 -24.43
CA PHE A 12 -12.34 26.34 -23.65
C PHE A 12 -13.72 26.00 -24.24
N ILE A 13 -14.36 24.98 -23.68
CA ILE A 13 -15.78 24.73 -23.89
C ILE A 13 -16.48 25.78 -23.03
N ASN A 14 -16.87 26.90 -23.64
CA ASN A 14 -17.82 27.84 -23.04
C ASN A 14 -19.17 27.11 -22.96
N TYR A 15 -19.38 26.40 -21.86
CA TYR A 15 -20.68 25.87 -21.46
C TYR A 15 -21.51 27.05 -20.93
N THR A 16 -22.21 27.76 -21.80
CA THR A 16 -23.37 28.54 -21.36
C THR A 16 -24.53 27.54 -21.25
N MET A 17 -24.97 27.23 -20.02
CA MET A 17 -26.15 26.41 -19.70
C MET A 17 -27.45 27.13 -20.07
N VAL A 18 -27.56 27.59 -21.31
CA VAL A 18 -28.74 28.30 -21.80
C VAL A 18 -29.21 27.56 -23.04
N ASP A 19 -30.44 27.05 -23.00
CA ASP A 19 -31.03 26.36 -24.15
C ASP A 19 -31.03 27.32 -25.36
N PRO A 20 -30.33 26.97 -26.47
CA PRO A 20 -30.19 27.85 -27.61
C PRO A 20 -31.53 28.21 -28.25
N ALA A 21 -32.55 27.34 -28.17
CA ALA A 21 -33.88 27.61 -28.71
C ALA A 21 -34.64 28.65 -27.86
N LEU A 22 -34.51 28.58 -26.54
CA LEU A 22 -35.08 29.58 -25.62
C LEU A 22 -34.41 30.94 -25.80
N LEU A 23 -33.08 30.96 -25.93
CA LEU A 23 -32.32 32.18 -26.16
C LEU A 23 -32.73 32.90 -27.45
N GLU A 24 -32.96 32.16 -28.55
CA GLU A 24 -33.42 32.75 -29.82
C GLU A 24 -34.85 33.31 -29.69
N THR A 25 -35.71 32.62 -28.94
CA THR A 25 -37.09 33.05 -28.68
C THR A 25 -37.12 34.35 -27.89
N VAL A 26 -36.34 34.42 -26.79
CA VAL A 26 -36.21 35.63 -25.97
C VAL A 26 -35.64 36.81 -26.79
N LYS A 27 -34.67 36.56 -27.66
CA LYS A 27 -34.14 37.59 -28.60
C LYS A 27 -35.22 38.12 -29.54
N LYS A 28 -36.08 37.24 -30.09
CA LYS A 28 -37.19 37.64 -30.96
C LYS A 28 -38.26 38.44 -30.21
N MET A 29 -38.50 38.11 -28.94
CA MET A 29 -39.43 38.86 -28.08
C MET A 29 -38.94 40.29 -27.85
N PHE A 30 -37.66 40.48 -27.51
CA PHE A 30 -37.08 41.83 -27.41
C PHE A 30 -37.06 42.56 -28.77
N ALA A 31 -36.78 41.87 -29.87
CA ALA A 31 -36.84 42.45 -31.21
C ALA A 31 -38.27 42.89 -31.62
N SER A 32 -39.30 42.31 -30.99
CA SER A 32 -40.70 42.67 -31.20
C SER A 32 -41.16 43.83 -30.31
N GLY A 33 -40.25 44.43 -29.52
CA GLY A 33 -40.54 45.59 -28.67
C GLY A 33 -41.15 45.25 -27.31
N LEU A 34 -41.08 43.98 -26.86
CA LEU A 34 -41.49 43.61 -25.51
C LEU A 34 -40.45 44.12 -24.49
N ASP A 35 -40.93 44.58 -23.35
CA ASP A 35 -40.10 44.99 -22.22
C ASP A 35 -39.61 43.79 -21.39
N GLU A 36 -38.60 44.03 -20.56
CA GLU A 36 -37.94 42.98 -19.76
C GLU A 36 -38.92 42.28 -18.81
N ASP A 37 -39.90 43.02 -18.27
CA ASP A 37 -40.91 42.49 -17.35
C ASP A 37 -41.93 41.57 -18.06
N ALA A 38 -42.37 41.90 -19.28
CA ALA A 38 -43.22 40.99 -20.06
C ALA A 38 -42.47 39.71 -20.49
N VAL A 39 -41.18 39.83 -20.81
CA VAL A 39 -40.34 38.66 -21.11
C VAL A 39 -40.15 37.78 -19.87
N ARG A 40 -39.92 38.36 -18.68
CA ARG A 40 -39.84 37.61 -17.41
C ARG A 40 -41.13 36.87 -17.11
N SER A 41 -42.28 37.53 -17.26
CA SER A 41 -43.60 36.91 -17.05
C SER A 41 -43.80 35.70 -17.98
N ALA A 42 -43.46 35.83 -19.26
CA ALA A 42 -43.58 34.73 -20.21
C ALA A 42 -42.62 33.56 -19.90
N LEU A 43 -41.43 33.83 -19.37
CA LEU A 43 -40.50 32.79 -18.95
C LEU A 43 -40.92 32.14 -17.61
N GLU A 44 -41.58 32.90 -16.73
CA GLU A 44 -42.20 32.38 -15.50
C GLU A 44 -43.38 31.46 -15.81
N ASP A 45 -44.22 31.81 -16.80
CA ASP A 45 -45.31 30.96 -17.30
C ASP A 45 -44.78 29.64 -17.91
N LEU A 46 -43.54 29.64 -18.41
CA LEU A 46 -42.83 28.45 -18.90
C LEU A 46 -42.15 27.65 -17.78
N GLY A 47 -42.22 28.10 -16.53
CA GLY A 47 -41.70 27.39 -15.35
C GLY A 47 -40.21 27.55 -15.10
N LEU A 48 -39.54 28.54 -15.71
CA LEU A 48 -38.11 28.80 -15.50
C LEU A 48 -37.87 29.48 -14.14
N SER A 49 -36.79 29.11 -13.46
CA SER A 49 -36.40 29.76 -12.21
C SER A 49 -35.89 31.19 -12.43
N LYS A 50 -36.00 32.06 -11.43
CA LYS A 50 -35.53 33.45 -11.52
C LYS A 50 -34.08 33.58 -11.98
N LYS A 51 -33.21 32.65 -11.54
CA LYS A 51 -31.80 32.61 -11.95
C LYS A 51 -31.63 32.30 -13.44
N GLU A 52 -32.39 31.33 -13.96
CA GLU A 52 -32.37 30.97 -15.38
C GLU A 52 -32.98 32.07 -16.26
N GLN A 53 -34.03 32.74 -15.79
CA GLN A 53 -34.62 33.90 -16.46
C GLN A 53 -33.60 35.04 -16.59
N ASP A 54 -32.91 35.38 -15.50
CA ASP A 54 -31.88 36.42 -15.50
C ASP A 54 -30.71 36.05 -16.42
N GLU A 55 -30.27 34.78 -16.43
CA GLU A 55 -29.22 34.29 -17.34
C GLU A 55 -29.66 34.34 -18.81
N LEU A 56 -30.90 33.97 -19.14
CA LEU A 56 -31.48 34.04 -20.49
C LEU A 56 -31.62 35.48 -20.99
N ILE A 57 -32.13 36.38 -20.14
CA ILE A 57 -32.32 37.79 -20.47
C ILE A 57 -30.97 38.49 -20.62
N ALA A 58 -30.03 38.22 -19.70
CA ALA A 58 -28.65 38.73 -19.77
C ALA A 58 -27.97 38.26 -21.07
N ALA A 59 -28.10 36.97 -21.43
CA ALA A 59 -27.57 36.41 -22.66
C ALA A 59 -28.26 36.97 -23.92
N ALA A 60 -29.58 37.20 -23.88
CA ALA A 60 -30.35 37.73 -25.00
C ALA A 60 -30.03 39.20 -25.28
N LEU A 61 -29.88 40.00 -24.22
CA LEU A 61 -29.49 41.41 -24.27
C LEU A 61 -27.97 41.64 -24.38
N GLN A 62 -27.18 40.56 -24.45
CA GLN A 62 -25.71 40.59 -24.37
C GLN A 62 -25.16 41.35 -23.15
N LYS A 63 -25.98 41.53 -22.10
CA LYS A 63 -25.51 42.02 -20.81
C LYS A 63 -24.71 40.88 -20.19
N LYS A 64 -23.39 40.97 -20.26
CA LYS A 64 -22.45 40.01 -19.65
C LYS A 64 -22.91 39.70 -18.22
N PRO A 65 -23.07 38.42 -17.81
CA PRO A 65 -23.43 38.12 -16.43
C PRO A 65 -22.37 38.75 -15.51
N PRO A 66 -22.77 39.32 -14.35
CA PRO A 66 -21.81 39.80 -13.38
C PRO A 66 -20.97 38.60 -12.96
N ALA A 67 -19.70 38.59 -13.35
CA ALA A 67 -18.76 37.61 -12.86
C ALA A 67 -18.73 37.77 -11.34
N GLU A 68 -19.05 36.72 -10.60
CA GLU A 68 -18.65 36.66 -9.19
C GLU A 68 -17.13 36.79 -9.19
N GLU A 69 -16.64 37.97 -8.79
CA GLU A 69 -15.21 38.21 -8.58
C GLU A 69 -14.74 37.31 -7.43
N ILE A 70 -14.30 36.11 -7.78
CA ILE A 70 -13.50 35.29 -6.88
C ILE A 70 -12.15 36.01 -6.75
N SER A 71 -12.01 36.82 -5.71
CA SER A 71 -10.76 37.56 -5.46
C SER A 71 -9.57 36.61 -5.37
N ALA A 72 -8.44 37.01 -5.94
CA ALA A 72 -7.20 36.24 -5.89
C ALA A 72 -6.80 35.87 -4.46
N GLU A 73 -7.16 36.69 -3.46
CA GLU A 73 -7.01 36.37 -2.03
C GLU A 73 -7.74 35.10 -1.60
N LYS A 74 -9.00 34.89 -2.00
CA LYS A 74 -9.75 33.68 -1.60
C LYS A 74 -9.18 32.40 -2.22
N ILE A 75 -8.58 32.51 -3.41
CA ILE A 75 -7.90 31.39 -4.07
C ILE A 75 -6.56 31.11 -3.38
N ALA A 76 -5.80 32.16 -3.03
CA ALA A 76 -4.54 32.04 -2.31
C ALA A 76 -4.75 31.42 -0.91
N GLU A 77 -5.79 31.83 -0.19
CA GLU A 77 -6.13 31.31 1.14
C GLU A 77 -6.51 29.83 1.09
N LYS A 78 -7.42 29.43 0.19
CA LYS A 78 -7.76 28.00 -0.03
C LYS A 78 -6.56 27.16 -0.46
N THR A 79 -5.65 27.73 -1.25
CA THR A 79 -4.45 27.04 -1.69
C THR A 79 -3.47 26.86 -0.53
N ALA A 80 -3.30 27.88 0.32
CA ALA A 80 -2.45 27.82 1.50
C ALA A 80 -2.97 26.80 2.52
N GLU A 81 -4.29 26.74 2.76
CA GLU A 81 -4.90 25.70 3.62
C GLU A 81 -4.63 24.29 3.09
N LYS A 82 -4.86 24.04 1.80
CA LYS A 82 -4.60 22.72 1.19
C LYS A 82 -3.13 22.31 1.26
N VAL A 83 -2.22 23.26 1.03
CA VAL A 83 -0.78 22.99 1.15
C VAL A 83 -0.42 22.64 2.60
N LYS A 84 -0.98 23.37 3.58
CA LYS A 84 -0.76 23.09 5.00
C LYS A 84 -1.29 21.72 5.41
N GLU A 85 -2.45 21.33 4.90
CA GLU A 85 -3.04 20.00 5.12
C GLU A 85 -2.16 18.88 4.54
N HIS A 86 -1.69 19.03 3.30
CA HIS A 86 -0.77 18.05 2.69
C HIS A 86 0.59 17.95 3.39
N ILE A 87 1.12 19.06 3.90
CA ILE A 87 2.36 19.03 4.69
C ILE A 87 2.14 18.24 5.99
N ALA A 88 1.05 18.51 6.70
CA ALA A 88 0.72 17.80 7.94
C ALA A 88 0.47 16.30 7.70
N GLU A 89 -0.22 15.94 6.62
CA GLU A 89 -0.43 14.54 6.23
C GLU A 89 0.91 13.85 5.89
N HIS A 90 1.79 14.52 5.15
CA HIS A 90 3.08 13.96 4.80
C HIS A 90 3.99 13.78 6.03
N GLU A 91 3.97 14.72 6.97
CA GLU A 91 4.68 14.59 8.26
C GLU A 91 4.15 13.43 9.09
N ALA A 92 2.82 13.25 9.16
CA ALA A 92 2.21 12.11 9.84
C ALA A 92 2.60 10.77 9.19
N VAL A 93 2.60 10.69 7.86
CA VAL A 93 3.04 9.51 7.11
C VAL A 93 4.52 9.22 7.34
N ALA A 94 5.38 10.24 7.38
CA ALA A 94 6.80 10.09 7.67
C ALA A 94 7.02 9.52 9.08
N ALA A 95 6.32 10.03 10.09
CA ALA A 95 6.40 9.54 11.46
C ALA A 95 5.94 8.07 11.59
N VAL A 96 4.86 7.70 10.90
CA VAL A 96 4.38 6.30 10.88
C VAL A 96 5.39 5.37 10.20
N ARG A 97 6.02 5.80 9.10
CA ARG A 97 7.06 5.02 8.43
C ARG A 97 8.28 4.80 9.30
N GLU A 98 8.75 5.84 9.99
CA GLU A 98 9.90 5.74 10.90
C GLU A 98 9.60 4.79 12.06
N THR A 99 8.44 4.92 12.70
CA THR A 99 8.03 4.04 13.80
C THR A 99 7.85 2.60 13.36
N THR A 100 7.32 2.36 12.16
CA THR A 100 7.19 1.00 11.59
C THR A 100 8.56 0.39 11.32
N ALA A 101 9.49 1.15 10.74
CA ALA A 101 10.85 0.68 10.49
C ALA A 101 11.59 0.34 11.80
N LEU A 102 11.42 1.15 12.85
CA LEU A 102 12.00 0.86 14.17
C LEU A 102 11.40 -0.42 14.79
N ALA A 103 10.09 -0.63 14.66
CA ALA A 103 9.43 -1.85 15.14
C ALA A 103 9.93 -3.10 14.40
N GLU A 104 10.12 -3.03 13.08
CA GLU A 104 10.69 -4.13 12.28
C GLU A 104 12.14 -4.43 12.70
N ILE A 105 12.95 -3.41 12.98
CA ILE A 105 14.32 -3.59 13.45
C ILE A 105 14.36 -4.26 14.83
N GLU A 106 13.51 -3.85 15.78
CA GLU A 106 13.47 -4.48 17.11
C GLU A 106 12.94 -5.93 17.05
N ALA A 107 11.98 -6.21 16.15
CA ALA A 107 11.55 -7.58 15.88
C ALA A 107 12.71 -8.44 15.36
N GLN A 108 13.43 -7.98 14.34
CA GLN A 108 14.60 -8.69 13.79
C GLN A 108 15.71 -8.89 14.83
N LYS A 109 15.95 -7.91 15.68
CA LYS A 109 16.95 -7.99 16.76
C LYS A 109 16.58 -9.05 17.80
N THR A 110 15.29 -9.20 18.09
CA THR A 110 14.77 -10.26 18.97
C THR A 110 15.01 -11.63 18.34
N GLU A 111 14.64 -11.82 17.07
CA GLU A 111 14.88 -13.07 16.33
C GLU A 111 16.38 -13.42 16.27
N ILE A 112 17.24 -12.44 16.00
CA ILE A 112 18.70 -12.62 16.01
C ILE A 112 19.19 -13.07 17.39
N GLY A 113 18.62 -12.52 18.46
CA GLY A 113 18.93 -12.91 19.84
C GLY A 113 18.63 -14.39 20.09
N GLU A 114 17.41 -14.83 19.75
CA GLU A 114 16.98 -16.22 19.90
C GLU A 114 17.84 -17.19 19.07
N VAL A 115 18.12 -16.83 17.82
CA VAL A 115 19.00 -17.63 16.95
C VAL A 115 20.41 -17.72 17.54
N LYS A 116 20.94 -16.62 18.08
CA LYS A 116 22.27 -16.60 18.69
C LYS A 116 22.34 -17.50 19.92
N GLU A 117 21.31 -17.51 20.76
CA GLU A 117 21.22 -18.41 21.91
C GLU A 117 21.13 -19.87 21.47
N ALA A 118 20.28 -20.17 20.49
CA ALA A 118 20.17 -21.50 19.91
C ALA A 118 21.53 -21.99 19.38
N VAL A 119 22.22 -21.17 18.59
CA VAL A 119 23.55 -21.48 18.04
C VAL A 119 24.60 -21.67 19.15
N ALA A 120 24.56 -20.85 20.20
CA ALA A 120 25.48 -20.97 21.33
C ALA A 120 25.28 -22.27 22.13
N SER A 121 24.09 -22.87 22.10
CA SER A 121 23.80 -24.15 22.77
C SER A 121 24.29 -25.38 21.99
N ILE A 122 24.50 -25.26 20.68
CA ILE A 122 24.87 -26.39 19.80
C ILE A 122 26.19 -27.06 20.22
N PRO A 123 27.29 -26.34 20.53
CA PRO A 123 28.54 -26.96 20.93
C PRO A 123 28.41 -27.86 22.15
N ALA A 124 27.74 -27.39 23.20
CA ALA A 124 27.54 -28.17 24.42
C ALA A 124 26.69 -29.43 24.18
N ALA A 125 25.62 -29.30 23.39
CA ALA A 125 24.78 -30.44 23.02
C ALA A 125 25.53 -31.48 22.17
N LEU A 126 26.37 -31.03 21.23
CA LEU A 126 27.21 -31.92 20.42
C LEU A 126 28.28 -32.60 21.28
N GLU A 127 28.90 -31.87 22.19
CA GLU A 127 29.94 -32.40 23.07
C GLU A 127 29.39 -33.47 24.02
N ALA A 128 28.18 -33.27 24.55
CA ALA A 128 27.47 -34.29 25.33
C ALA A 128 27.22 -35.56 24.50
N LYS A 129 26.68 -35.44 23.28
CA LYS A 129 26.45 -36.58 22.38
C LYS A 129 27.74 -37.29 21.97
N ILE A 130 28.81 -36.54 21.72
CA ILE A 130 30.12 -37.11 21.40
C ILE A 130 30.66 -37.90 22.61
N SER A 131 30.49 -37.39 23.82
CA SER A 131 30.90 -38.07 25.05
C SER A 131 30.14 -39.40 25.24
N GLU A 132 28.82 -39.39 25.03
CA GLU A 132 27.99 -40.58 25.09
C GLU A 132 28.41 -41.62 24.04
N LEU A 133 28.55 -41.22 22.77
CA LEU A 133 28.98 -42.12 21.71
C LEU A 133 30.37 -42.71 21.95
N LYS A 134 31.30 -41.94 22.53
CA LYS A 134 32.63 -42.44 22.91
C LYS A 134 32.53 -43.56 23.94
N LYS A 135 31.68 -43.37 24.96
CA LYS A 135 31.43 -44.37 26.00
C LYS A 135 30.86 -45.66 25.39
N ASP A 136 29.84 -45.55 24.55
CA ASP A 136 29.22 -46.71 23.89
C ASP A 136 30.25 -47.49 23.04
N ILE A 137 31.13 -46.79 22.33
CA ILE A 137 32.22 -47.41 21.56
C ILE A 137 33.19 -48.17 22.48
N GLU A 138 33.53 -47.62 23.63
CA GLU A 138 34.41 -48.28 24.61
C GLU A 138 33.76 -49.55 25.17
N GLU A 139 32.47 -49.48 25.51
CA GLU A 139 31.71 -50.64 25.99
C GLU A 139 31.62 -51.75 24.91
N LEU A 140 31.32 -51.39 23.66
CA LEU A 140 31.31 -52.33 22.54
C LEU A 140 32.67 -52.97 22.29
N LYS A 141 33.76 -52.20 22.39
CA LYS A 141 35.12 -52.74 22.27
C LYS A 141 35.44 -53.73 23.39
N ALA A 142 35.06 -53.41 24.63
CA ALA A 142 35.26 -54.31 25.76
C ALA A 142 34.48 -55.62 25.58
N ALA A 143 33.20 -55.54 25.19
CA ALA A 143 32.37 -56.70 24.90
C ALA A 143 32.95 -57.56 23.76
N SER A 144 33.39 -56.93 22.67
CA SER A 144 34.01 -57.61 21.53
C SER A 144 35.29 -58.37 21.94
N ASN A 145 36.16 -57.74 22.73
CA ASN A 145 37.38 -58.37 23.24
C ASN A 145 37.08 -59.57 24.16
N ALA A 146 36.06 -59.45 25.01
CA ALA A 146 35.62 -60.55 25.87
C ALA A 146 35.12 -61.75 25.04
N ILE A 147 34.31 -61.49 24.01
CA ILE A 147 33.83 -62.53 23.08
C ILE A 147 35.00 -63.21 22.36
N GLN A 148 35.95 -62.44 21.83
CA GLN A 148 37.14 -63.01 21.18
C GLN A 148 37.94 -63.90 22.12
N THR A 149 38.05 -63.52 23.40
CA THR A 149 38.76 -64.30 24.42
C THR A 149 38.04 -65.62 24.71
N LEU A 150 36.72 -65.59 24.84
CA LEU A 150 35.90 -66.79 25.03
C LEU A 150 36.00 -67.73 23.83
N LEU A 151 35.91 -67.20 22.61
CA LEU A 151 36.03 -67.99 21.38
C LEU A 151 37.39 -68.69 21.29
N LYS A 152 38.50 -68.00 21.62
CA LYS A 152 39.83 -68.62 21.68
C LYS A 152 39.88 -69.77 22.68
N LYS A 153 39.35 -69.58 23.89
CA LYS A 153 39.29 -70.64 24.91
C LYS A 153 38.46 -71.84 24.47
N ILE A 154 37.33 -71.62 23.80
CA ILE A 154 36.49 -72.70 23.25
C ILE A 154 37.29 -73.49 22.21
N LEU A 155 37.98 -72.82 21.29
CA LEU A 155 38.80 -73.48 20.28
C LEU A 155 39.95 -74.28 20.88
N GLU A 156 40.65 -73.73 21.88
CA GLU A 156 41.72 -74.42 22.62
C GLU A 156 41.20 -75.65 23.34
N THR A 157 40.05 -75.53 24.01
CA THR A 157 39.39 -76.64 24.72
C THR A 157 38.98 -77.74 23.76
N ASN A 158 38.31 -77.38 22.65
CA ASN A 158 37.91 -78.33 21.61
C ASN A 158 39.13 -79.04 21.01
N ARG A 159 40.21 -78.31 20.72
CA ARG A 159 41.46 -78.89 20.23
C ARG A 159 42.05 -79.89 21.23
N SER A 160 42.08 -79.54 22.52
CA SER A 160 42.57 -80.44 23.58
C SER A 160 41.76 -81.72 23.69
N ILE A 161 40.42 -81.63 23.65
CA ILE A 161 39.53 -82.79 23.68
C ILE A 161 39.77 -83.70 22.46
N LEU A 162 39.79 -83.12 21.26
CA LEU A 162 40.00 -83.88 20.03
C LEU A 162 41.36 -84.61 19.99
N LEU A 163 42.40 -84.01 20.58
CA LEU A 163 43.71 -84.65 20.68
C LEU A 163 43.73 -85.82 21.69
N LYS A 164 42.87 -85.80 22.72
CA LYS A 164 42.74 -86.90 23.69
C LYS A 164 41.91 -88.08 23.18
N LEU A 165 41.10 -87.87 22.15
CA LEU A 165 40.22 -88.88 21.55
C LEU A 165 40.87 -89.61 20.36
N LYS A 166 42.04 -89.15 19.90
CA LYS A 166 42.86 -89.82 18.88
C LYS A 166 43.90 -90.71 19.53
#